data_AF-A0A821IU69-F1
#
_entry.id   AF-A0A821IU69-F1
#
_cell.length_a   1.000
_cell.length_b   1.000
_cell.length_c   1.000
_cell.angle_alpha   90.00
_cell.angle_beta   90.00
_cell.angle_gamma   90.00
#
_symmetry.space_group_name_H-M   'P 1'
#
loop_
_entity.id
_entity.type
_entity.pdbx_description
1 polymer ?
#
loop_
_entity_poly.entity_id
_entity_poly.type
_entity_poly.pdbx_seq_one_letter_code
_entity_poly.pdbx_strand_id
1 'polypeptide(L)'
;DFKKTAVTFQFLNAILMLVTCIDCSSAIHTRNDLTEIEKEVCLSTAKFEDFVTEFLNRTFQMIDTLSTEMSDAVVVITKVNLEDHVTELALTSMMFGIVQQCSKKIFQTVREKIINFLAGSFFTPKVGKLVTGLVRAILKANPEETLKYLLPQTCERIENIMSHSETTILTDHKGDTELTWCLILFSELARARGDTLVIYKPILLSVFHRCVRIVHKDTHEAVANAAKNLLKSLSYVYPLEYRLTVENTDEPFTDFLPIRAWGQHVEFDKLNVQFHIPNEDEVDFACEFVE
;
A
#
# COMPACT_ATOMS: atom_id res chain seq x y z
N ASP A 1 -25.18 4.08 -4.46
CA ASP A 1 -25.48 3.71 -5.86
C ASP A 1 -24.20 3.20 -6.48
N PHE A 2 -24.11 1.87 -6.63
CA PHE A 2 -22.89 1.21 -7.10
C PHE A 2 -22.44 1.69 -8.49
N LYS A 3 -23.38 1.94 -9.42
CA LYS A 3 -23.04 2.40 -10.78
C LYS A 3 -22.41 3.79 -10.75
N LYS A 4 -22.97 4.71 -9.95
CA LYS A 4 -22.37 6.04 -9.76
C LYS A 4 -20.98 5.95 -9.14
N THR A 5 -20.80 5.10 -8.12
CA THR A 5 -19.49 4.86 -7.48
C THR A 5 -18.48 4.33 -8.49
N ALA A 6 -18.83 3.31 -9.26
CA ALA A 6 -17.94 2.70 -10.25
C ALA A 6 -17.49 3.68 -11.33
N VAL A 7 -18.42 4.47 -11.89
CA VAL A 7 -18.09 5.52 -12.88
C VAL A 7 -17.22 6.61 -12.26
N THR A 8 -17.49 7.00 -11.00
CA THR A 8 -16.67 7.99 -10.28
C THR A 8 -15.25 7.47 -10.09
N PHE A 9 -15.08 6.23 -9.68
CA PHE A 9 -13.76 5.62 -9.52
C PHE A 9 -13.01 5.51 -10.84
N GLN A 10 -13.69 5.12 -11.93
CA GLN A 10 -13.06 5.07 -13.24
C GLN A 10 -12.57 6.46 -13.69
N PHE A 11 -13.39 7.49 -13.49
CA PHE A 11 -13.03 8.87 -13.80
C PHE A 11 -11.83 9.35 -12.97
N LEU A 12 -11.89 9.18 -11.65
CA LEU A 12 -10.81 9.57 -10.75
C LEU A 12 -9.52 8.82 -11.05
N ASN A 13 -9.59 7.50 -11.28
CA ASN A 13 -8.43 6.70 -11.63
C ASN A 13 -7.78 7.17 -12.93
N ALA A 14 -8.57 7.50 -13.96
CA ALA A 14 -8.04 8.03 -15.21
C ALA A 14 -7.28 9.35 -15.00
N ILE A 15 -7.76 10.24 -14.15
CA ILE A 15 -7.09 11.52 -13.85
C ILE A 15 -5.84 11.30 -13.00
N LEU A 16 -5.93 10.49 -11.94
CA LEU A 16 -4.83 10.24 -11.00
C LEU A 16 -3.65 9.50 -11.66
N MET A 17 -3.88 8.80 -12.76
CA MET A 17 -2.83 8.20 -13.57
C MET A 17 -2.13 9.19 -14.52
N LEU A 18 -2.56 10.47 -14.56
CA LEU A 18 -2.02 11.49 -15.45
C LEU A 18 -1.52 12.74 -14.72
N VAL A 19 -1.81 12.86 -13.42
CA VAL A 19 -1.58 14.06 -12.61
C VAL A 19 -0.65 13.74 -11.45
N THR A 20 0.29 14.64 -11.17
CA THR A 20 1.09 14.61 -9.94
C THR A 20 0.41 15.41 -8.83
N CYS A 21 0.12 14.77 -7.70
CA CYS A 21 -0.44 15.39 -6.51
C CYS A 21 0.64 16.16 -5.73
N ILE A 22 1.16 17.25 -6.31
CA ILE A 22 2.18 18.13 -5.73
C ILE A 22 1.61 19.55 -5.67
N ASP A 23 1.63 20.14 -4.47
CA ASP A 23 1.28 21.56 -4.28
C ASP A 23 2.41 22.44 -4.80
N CYS A 24 2.19 23.04 -5.96
CA CYS A 24 3.07 24.02 -6.59
C CYS A 24 2.44 25.42 -6.62
N SER A 25 1.48 25.71 -5.73
CA SER A 25 0.82 27.01 -5.66
C SER A 25 1.77 28.17 -5.42
N SER A 26 2.88 27.93 -4.71
CA SER A 26 3.93 28.93 -4.47
C SER A 26 4.77 29.28 -5.71
N ALA A 27 4.69 28.50 -6.79
CA ALA A 27 5.46 28.73 -8.01
C ALA A 27 5.14 30.09 -8.66
N ILE A 28 3.95 30.65 -8.42
CA ILE A 28 3.55 31.97 -8.93
C ILE A 28 4.41 33.12 -8.39
N HIS A 29 5.08 32.91 -7.25
CA HIS A 29 5.94 33.91 -6.62
C HIS A 29 7.40 33.78 -7.08
N THR A 30 7.79 32.63 -7.62
CA THR A 30 9.18 32.32 -7.98
C THR A 30 9.41 32.31 -9.48
N ARG A 31 8.36 32.04 -10.29
CA ARG A 31 8.44 31.93 -11.74
C ARG A 31 7.84 33.15 -12.43
N ASN A 32 8.51 33.60 -13.50
CA ASN A 32 8.06 34.73 -14.33
C ASN A 32 7.54 34.29 -15.72
N ASP A 33 7.61 32.99 -16.03
CA ASP A 33 7.28 32.40 -17.33
C ASP A 33 5.91 31.71 -17.35
N LEU A 34 5.07 31.93 -16.33
CA LEU A 34 3.76 31.31 -16.21
C LEU A 34 2.72 32.05 -17.04
N THR A 35 1.97 31.29 -17.84
CA THR A 35 0.72 31.76 -18.45
C THR A 35 -0.37 31.96 -17.39
N GLU A 36 -1.42 32.73 -17.71
CA GLU A 36 -2.55 32.94 -16.77
C GLU A 36 -3.23 31.62 -16.38
N ILE A 37 -3.37 30.69 -17.33
CA ILE A 37 -3.93 29.36 -17.07
C ILE A 37 -3.02 28.57 -16.11
N GLU A 38 -1.71 28.58 -16.33
CA GLU A 38 -0.77 27.90 -15.43
C GLU A 38 -0.79 28.49 -14.01
N LYS A 39 -0.94 29.82 -13.87
CA LYS A 39 -1.10 30.45 -12.55
C LYS A 39 -2.35 29.94 -11.84
N GLU A 40 -3.50 29.89 -12.52
CA GLU A 40 -4.75 29.37 -11.96
C GLU A 40 -4.65 27.89 -11.57
N VAL A 41 -4.00 27.08 -12.41
CA VAL A 41 -3.77 25.66 -12.14
C VAL A 41 -2.82 25.49 -10.94
N CYS A 42 -1.69 26.19 -10.90
CA CYS A 42 -0.77 26.21 -9.76
C CYS A 42 -1.51 26.54 -8.46
N LEU A 43 -2.28 27.64 -8.43
CA LEU A 43 -3.07 28.04 -7.26
C LEU A 43 -4.06 26.94 -6.84
N SER A 44 -4.65 26.23 -7.80
CA SER A 44 -5.58 25.13 -7.51
C SER A 44 -4.90 23.91 -6.88
N THR A 45 -3.59 23.71 -7.10
CA THR A 45 -2.83 22.59 -6.52
C THR A 45 -2.70 22.64 -4.99
N ALA A 46 -2.92 23.80 -4.37
CA ALA A 46 -2.98 23.94 -2.90
C ALA A 46 -4.04 23.03 -2.26
N LYS A 47 -5.06 22.61 -3.02
CA LYS A 47 -6.15 21.74 -2.56
C LYS A 47 -5.83 20.25 -2.64
N PHE A 48 -4.65 19.84 -3.11
CA PHE A 48 -4.35 18.42 -3.28
C PHE A 48 -4.30 17.67 -1.94
N GLU A 49 -3.73 18.26 -0.90
CA GLU A 49 -3.69 17.62 0.42
C GLU A 49 -5.10 17.41 0.99
N ASP A 50 -5.98 18.40 0.82
CA ASP A 50 -7.40 18.31 1.21
C ASP A 50 -8.13 17.23 0.41
N PHE A 51 -7.92 17.19 -0.91
CA PHE A 51 -8.52 16.17 -1.78
C PHE A 51 -8.09 14.76 -1.38
N VAL A 52 -6.79 14.52 -1.16
CA VAL A 52 -6.26 13.21 -0.77
C VAL A 52 -6.77 12.82 0.62
N THR A 53 -6.84 13.78 1.54
CA THR A 53 -7.40 13.55 2.88
C THR A 53 -8.87 13.14 2.81
N GLU A 54 -9.68 13.85 2.04
CA GLU A 54 -11.10 13.54 1.88
C GLU A 54 -11.32 12.20 1.14
N PHE A 55 -10.49 11.90 0.14
CA PHE A 55 -10.48 10.60 -0.52
C PHE A 55 -10.25 9.45 0.47
N LEU A 56 -9.25 9.58 1.35
CA LEU A 56 -8.98 8.58 2.39
C LEU A 56 -10.13 8.48 3.39
N ASN A 57 -10.66 9.60 3.89
CA ASN A 57 -11.77 9.61 4.83
C ASN A 57 -12.98 8.86 4.26
N ARG A 58 -13.33 9.11 2.99
CA ARG A 58 -14.42 8.40 2.29
C ARG A 58 -14.12 6.93 2.08
N THR A 59 -12.87 6.58 1.80
CA THR A 59 -12.43 5.19 1.67
C THR A 59 -12.58 4.44 2.99
N PHE A 60 -12.16 5.05 4.11
CA PHE A 60 -12.31 4.46 5.45
C PHE A 60 -13.78 4.30 5.83
N GLN A 61 -14.62 5.32 5.62
CA GLN A 61 -16.06 5.21 5.86
C GLN A 61 -16.71 4.09 5.04
N MET A 62 -16.28 3.89 3.79
CA MET A 62 -16.75 2.79 2.96
C MET A 62 -16.31 1.44 3.53
N ILE A 63 -15.05 1.31 3.98
CA ILE A 63 -14.55 0.10 4.63
C ILE A 63 -15.34 -0.21 5.91
N ASP A 64 -15.63 0.79 6.74
CA ASP A 64 -16.40 0.62 7.97
C ASP A 64 -17.85 0.21 7.69
N THR A 65 -18.47 0.79 6.66
CA THR A 65 -19.82 0.43 6.21
C THR A 65 -19.88 -1.03 5.74
N LEU A 66 -18.93 -1.43 4.89
CA LEU A 66 -18.83 -2.81 4.39
C LEU A 66 -18.52 -3.81 5.51
N SER A 67 -17.80 -3.37 6.55
CA SER A 67 -17.52 -4.20 7.73
C SER A 67 -18.79 -4.41 8.56
N THR A 68 -19.60 -3.35 8.75
CA THR A 68 -20.83 -3.39 9.54
C THR A 68 -21.92 -4.23 8.89
N GLU A 69 -22.11 -4.09 7.57
CA GLU A 69 -23.10 -4.88 6.80
C GLU A 69 -22.91 -6.41 6.94
N MET A 70 -21.70 -6.88 7.24
CA MET A 70 -21.43 -8.30 7.47
C MET A 70 -21.83 -8.79 8.87
N SER A 71 -21.92 -7.89 9.85
CA SER A 71 -22.27 -8.22 11.24
C SER A 71 -23.75 -8.60 11.37
N ASP A 72 -24.59 -7.99 10.54
CA ASP A 72 -26.05 -8.16 10.54
C ASP A 72 -26.52 -9.33 9.64
N ALA A 73 -25.72 -9.70 8.65
CA ALA A 73 -26.05 -10.77 7.69
C ALA A 73 -25.49 -12.13 8.15
N VAL A 74 -26.16 -12.79 9.09
CA VAL A 74 -26.02 -14.25 9.26
C VAL A 74 -26.50 -14.89 7.94
N VAL A 75 -25.62 -15.61 7.24
CA VAL A 75 -25.86 -16.27 5.92
C VAL A 75 -25.83 -15.25 4.76
N VAL A 76 -24.80 -15.15 3.91
CA VAL A 76 -24.40 -16.09 2.85
C VAL A 76 -22.91 -15.85 2.54
N ILE A 77 -22.04 -16.78 2.95
CA ILE A 77 -20.68 -16.87 2.39
C ILE A 77 -20.80 -17.73 1.14
N THR A 78 -20.90 -17.12 -0.04
CA THR A 78 -20.44 -17.77 -1.29
C THR A 78 -20.31 -16.73 -2.40
N LYS A 79 -19.06 -16.55 -2.85
CA LYS A 79 -18.54 -15.62 -3.87
C LYS A 79 -18.30 -14.18 -3.40
N VAL A 80 -17.04 -13.77 -3.53
CA VAL A 80 -16.65 -12.35 -3.64
C VAL A 80 -17.58 -11.72 -4.67
N ASN A 81 -18.39 -10.75 -4.28
CA ASN A 81 -19.22 -10.02 -5.21
C ASN A 81 -18.29 -9.36 -6.24
N LEU A 82 -18.57 -9.52 -7.53
CA LEU A 82 -17.77 -8.90 -8.59
C LEU A 82 -17.65 -7.39 -8.35
N GLU A 83 -18.72 -6.79 -7.83
CA GLU A 83 -18.77 -5.37 -7.47
C GLU A 83 -17.77 -5.00 -6.37
N ASP A 84 -17.60 -5.85 -5.35
CA ASP A 84 -16.62 -5.65 -4.28
C ASP A 84 -15.19 -5.75 -4.82
N HIS A 85 -14.93 -6.71 -5.72
CA HIS A 85 -13.61 -6.86 -6.33
C HIS A 85 -13.25 -5.71 -7.27
N VAL A 86 -14.21 -5.22 -8.06
CA VAL A 86 -14.01 -4.03 -8.91
C VAL A 86 -13.72 -2.80 -8.04
N THR A 87 -14.43 -2.66 -6.93
CA THR A 87 -14.22 -1.58 -5.95
C THR A 87 -12.82 -1.67 -5.33
N GLU A 88 -12.40 -2.87 -4.92
CA GLU A 88 -11.07 -3.16 -4.39
C GLU A 88 -9.96 -2.76 -5.36
N LEU A 89 -10.06 -3.21 -6.61
CA LEU A 89 -9.06 -2.93 -7.63
C LEU A 89 -8.96 -1.44 -7.93
N ALA A 90 -10.11 -0.77 -8.07
CA ALA A 90 -10.17 0.65 -8.38
C ALA A 90 -9.57 1.51 -7.25
N LEU A 91 -9.90 1.22 -5.99
CA LEU A 91 -9.36 1.96 -4.85
C LEU A 91 -7.87 1.73 -4.67
N THR A 92 -7.42 0.48 -4.82
CA THR A 92 -5.99 0.16 -4.77
C THR A 92 -5.23 0.90 -5.88
N SER A 93 -5.77 0.93 -7.10
CA SER A 93 -5.18 1.63 -8.25
C SER A 93 -5.13 3.15 -8.03
N MET A 94 -6.23 3.77 -7.59
CA MET A 94 -6.26 5.20 -7.30
C MET A 94 -5.30 5.56 -6.17
N MET A 95 -5.26 4.74 -5.11
CA MET A 95 -4.33 4.98 -4.01
C MET A 95 -2.89 4.88 -4.50
N PHE A 96 -2.57 3.85 -5.28
CA PHE A 96 -1.26 3.70 -5.91
C PHE A 96 -0.89 4.90 -6.78
N GLY A 97 -1.80 5.38 -7.63
CA GLY A 97 -1.62 6.59 -8.43
C GLY A 97 -1.33 7.83 -7.59
N ILE A 98 -2.06 8.02 -6.47
CA ILE A 98 -1.81 9.14 -5.56
C ILE A 98 -0.42 9.04 -4.92
N VAL A 99 -0.10 7.92 -4.26
CA VAL A 99 1.13 7.83 -3.44
C VAL A 99 2.41 7.77 -4.26
N GLN A 100 2.34 7.28 -5.50
CA GLN A 100 3.48 7.29 -6.42
C GLN A 100 3.75 8.67 -7.03
N GLN A 101 2.75 9.56 -7.04
CA GLN A 101 2.83 10.86 -7.72
C GLN A 101 2.63 12.05 -6.78
N CYS A 102 2.75 11.84 -5.47
CA CYS A 102 2.57 12.90 -4.49
C CYS A 102 3.90 13.43 -3.91
N SER A 103 3.84 14.62 -3.32
CA SER A 103 4.99 15.15 -2.59
C SER A 103 5.24 14.36 -1.30
N LYS A 104 6.47 14.42 -0.77
CA LYS A 104 6.82 13.80 0.53
C LYS A 104 5.85 14.18 1.65
N LYS A 105 5.41 15.45 1.66
CA LYS A 105 4.43 15.96 2.64
C LYS A 105 3.09 15.22 2.53
N ILE A 106 2.53 15.14 1.33
CA ILE A 106 1.24 14.45 1.12
C ILE A 106 1.38 12.95 1.41
N PHE A 107 2.51 12.33 1.02
CA PHE A 107 2.79 10.93 1.36
C PHE A 107 2.78 10.69 2.88
N GLN A 108 3.43 11.57 3.66
CA GLN A 108 3.44 11.48 5.12
C GLN A 108 2.01 11.55 5.69
N THR A 109 1.19 12.50 5.23
CA THR A 109 -0.23 12.62 5.62
C THR A 109 -1.02 11.35 5.30
N VAL A 110 -0.84 10.77 4.11
CA VAL A 110 -1.49 9.52 3.70
C VAL A 110 -1.08 8.36 4.59
N ARG A 111 0.23 8.17 4.78
CA ARG A 111 0.80 7.10 5.59
C ARG A 111 0.29 7.16 7.02
N GLU A 112 0.35 8.33 7.66
CA GLU A 112 -0.11 8.51 9.05
C GLU A 112 -1.59 8.17 9.19
N LYS A 113 -2.43 8.61 8.24
CA LYS A 113 -3.85 8.27 8.23
C LYS A 113 -4.09 6.76 8.12
N ILE A 114 -3.38 6.06 7.22
CA ILE A 114 -3.50 4.61 7.06
C ILE A 114 -3.01 3.87 8.31
N ILE A 115 -1.87 4.25 8.88
CA ILE A 115 -1.35 3.64 10.12
C ILE A 115 -2.34 3.83 11.27
N ASN A 116 -2.88 5.04 11.45
CA ASN A 116 -3.86 5.32 12.49
C ASN A 116 -5.16 4.53 12.29
N PHE A 117 -5.59 4.32 11.05
CA PHE A 117 -6.75 3.49 10.72
C PHE A 117 -6.53 2.00 11.07
N LEU A 118 -5.29 1.51 10.98
CA LEU A 118 -4.93 0.13 11.34
C LEU A 118 -4.83 -0.10 12.85
N ALA A 119 -4.46 0.92 13.63
CA ALA A 119 -4.12 0.79 15.05
C ALA A 119 -5.28 0.30 15.95
N GLY A 120 -6.54 0.50 15.54
CA GLY A 120 -7.72 0.20 16.35
C GLY A 120 -8.53 -1.03 15.95
N SER A 121 -8.16 -1.70 14.85
CA SER A 121 -9.08 -2.64 14.19
C SER A 121 -8.37 -3.91 13.70
N PHE A 122 -9.12 -5.01 13.64
CA PHE A 122 -8.82 -6.13 12.76
C PHE A 122 -9.96 -6.28 11.76
N PHE A 123 -9.64 -6.70 10.55
CA PHE A 123 -10.58 -6.66 9.43
C PHE A 123 -10.94 -8.07 8.98
N THR A 124 -12.22 -8.27 8.66
CA THR A 124 -12.67 -9.55 8.09
C THR A 124 -12.02 -9.78 6.73
N PRO A 125 -11.93 -11.02 6.22
CA PRO A 125 -11.29 -11.30 4.93
C PRO A 125 -11.84 -10.47 3.75
N LYS A 126 -13.12 -10.08 3.80
CA LYS A 126 -13.77 -9.27 2.76
C LYS A 126 -13.18 -7.86 2.68
N VAL A 127 -13.20 -7.13 3.79
CA VAL A 127 -12.69 -5.75 3.85
C VAL A 127 -11.17 -5.70 4.00
N GLY A 128 -10.56 -6.77 4.49
CA GLY A 128 -9.11 -6.89 4.64
C GLY A 128 -8.37 -6.75 3.31
N LYS A 129 -8.98 -7.14 2.19
CA LYS A 129 -8.41 -6.93 0.85
C LYS A 129 -8.30 -5.44 0.45
N LEU A 130 -9.31 -4.64 0.79
CA LEU A 130 -9.29 -3.20 0.57
C LEU A 130 -8.16 -2.56 1.38
N VAL A 131 -8.10 -2.87 2.67
CA VAL A 131 -7.09 -2.34 3.59
C VAL A 131 -5.69 -2.75 3.18
N THR A 132 -5.47 -4.03 2.86
CA THR A 132 -4.17 -4.51 2.34
C THR A 132 -3.79 -3.87 1.01
N GLY A 133 -4.75 -3.54 0.15
CA GLY A 133 -4.53 -2.73 -1.04
C GLY A 133 -3.95 -1.35 -0.74
N LEU A 134 -4.48 -0.66 0.27
CA LEU A 134 -3.97 0.65 0.71
C LEU A 134 -2.55 0.54 1.30
N VAL A 135 -2.32 -0.47 2.15
CA VAL A 135 -0.99 -0.75 2.73
C VAL A 135 0.03 -1.05 1.64
N ARG A 136 -0.35 -1.87 0.65
CA ARG A 136 0.51 -2.21 -0.48
C ARG A 136 0.88 -0.98 -1.31
N ALA A 137 -0.05 -0.04 -1.48
CA ALA A 137 0.21 1.21 -2.19
C ALA A 137 1.30 2.03 -1.48
N ILE A 138 1.16 2.30 -0.18
CA ILE A 138 2.17 3.06 0.57
C ILE A 138 3.50 2.33 0.69
N LEU A 139 3.48 1.00 0.84
CA LEU A 139 4.67 0.17 0.91
C LEU A 139 5.48 0.23 -0.39
N LYS A 140 4.81 0.21 -1.54
CA LYS A 140 5.46 0.34 -2.84
C LYS A 140 6.00 1.74 -3.12
N ALA A 141 5.38 2.78 -2.57
CA ALA A 141 5.86 4.15 -2.76
C ALA A 141 7.05 4.48 -1.84
N ASN A 142 7.06 4.00 -0.60
CA ASN A 142 8.20 4.17 0.29
C ASN A 142 8.34 2.98 1.27
N PRO A 143 9.10 1.94 0.90
CA PRO A 143 9.21 0.74 1.72
C PRO A 143 9.91 0.99 3.06
N GLU A 144 10.95 1.84 3.08
CA GLU A 144 11.72 2.15 4.29
C GLU A 144 10.83 2.79 5.36
N GLU A 145 10.15 3.86 5.00
CA GLU A 145 9.29 4.57 5.95
C GLU A 145 8.03 3.78 6.28
N THR A 146 7.46 2.98 5.38
CA THR A 146 6.30 2.14 5.72
C THR A 146 6.66 1.00 6.66
N LEU A 147 7.73 0.25 6.39
CA LEU A 147 8.14 -0.89 7.22
C LEU A 147 8.53 -0.46 8.63
N LYS A 148 9.24 0.67 8.76
CA LYS A 148 9.67 1.24 10.04
C LYS A 148 8.55 1.35 11.08
N TYR A 149 7.34 1.71 10.64
CA TYR A 149 6.20 1.83 11.54
C TYR A 149 5.34 0.56 11.60
N LEU A 150 5.02 -0.04 10.45
CA LEU A 150 4.04 -1.13 10.41
C LEU A 150 4.61 -2.51 10.73
N LEU A 151 5.85 -2.81 10.35
CA LEU A 151 6.40 -4.16 10.50
C LEU A 151 6.62 -4.52 11.98
N PRO A 152 7.29 -3.69 12.81
CA PRO A 152 7.47 -4.01 14.22
C PRO A 152 6.14 -4.17 14.97
N GLN A 153 5.19 -3.25 14.74
CA GLN A 153 3.86 -3.29 15.37
C GLN A 153 3.08 -4.56 14.99
N THR A 154 3.14 -4.96 13.72
CA THR A 154 2.48 -6.18 13.25
C THR A 154 3.11 -7.42 13.87
N CYS A 155 4.44 -7.49 13.92
CA CYS A 155 5.15 -8.63 14.51
C CYS A 155 4.90 -8.73 16.02
N GLU A 156 4.92 -7.61 16.75
CA GLU A 156 4.61 -7.57 18.18
C GLU A 156 3.19 -8.07 18.47
N ARG A 157 2.20 -7.66 17.66
CA ARG A 157 0.83 -8.13 17.79
C ARG A 157 0.71 -9.64 17.55
N ILE A 158 1.40 -10.17 16.54
CA ILE A 158 1.46 -11.62 16.28
C ILE A 158 2.05 -12.36 17.49
N GLU A 159 3.21 -11.91 17.99
CA GLU A 159 3.88 -12.55 19.13
C GLU A 159 3.03 -12.50 20.40
N ASN A 160 2.33 -11.40 20.64
CA ASN A 160 1.41 -11.26 21.77
C ASN A 160 0.27 -12.29 21.66
N ILE A 161 -0.38 -12.43 20.50
CA ILE A 161 -1.47 -13.41 20.33
C ILE A 161 -0.95 -14.84 20.48
N MET A 162 0.19 -15.14 19.83
CA MET A 162 0.83 -16.46 19.91
C MET A 162 1.19 -16.83 21.35
N SER A 163 1.69 -15.89 22.15
CA SER A 163 2.11 -16.14 23.54
C SER A 163 0.95 -16.47 24.50
N HIS A 164 -0.26 -15.95 24.23
CA HIS A 164 -1.42 -16.18 25.11
C HIS A 164 -2.18 -17.48 24.78
N SER A 165 -2.14 -17.92 23.51
CA SER A 165 -3.01 -18.98 23.00
C SER A 165 -2.26 -20.06 22.20
N GLU A 166 -0.93 -20.19 22.39
CA GLU A 166 -0.05 -21.06 21.58
C GLU A 166 -0.59 -22.48 21.41
N THR A 167 -0.88 -23.18 22.51
CA THR A 167 -1.33 -24.57 22.47
C THR A 167 -2.61 -24.72 21.66
N THR A 168 -3.56 -23.81 21.82
CA THR A 168 -4.83 -23.82 21.09
C THR A 168 -4.60 -23.52 19.60
N ILE A 169 -3.80 -22.51 19.26
CA ILE A 169 -3.52 -22.13 17.87
C ILE A 169 -2.80 -23.26 17.10
N LEU A 170 -1.93 -24.00 17.80
CA LEU A 170 -1.15 -25.09 17.23
C LEU A 170 -1.88 -26.44 17.19
N THR A 171 -2.99 -26.61 17.91
CA THR A 171 -3.69 -27.91 18.00
C THR A 171 -5.18 -27.87 17.62
N ASP A 172 -5.83 -26.72 17.74
CA ASP A 172 -7.24 -26.52 17.41
C ASP A 172 -7.39 -25.94 16.00
N HIS A 173 -8.34 -26.48 15.24
CA HIS A 173 -8.70 -26.00 13.92
C HIS A 173 -9.68 -24.82 13.94
N LYS A 174 -10.09 -24.31 15.11
CA LYS A 174 -11.01 -23.16 15.21
C LYS A 174 -10.42 -21.84 14.69
N GLY A 175 -9.10 -21.72 14.60
CA GLY A 175 -8.40 -20.53 14.09
C GLY A 175 -8.57 -19.30 14.99
N ASP A 176 -7.77 -18.27 14.74
CA ASP A 176 -7.89 -16.97 15.39
C ASP A 176 -7.98 -15.88 14.30
N THR A 177 -9.10 -15.16 14.27
CA THR A 177 -9.39 -14.16 13.24
C THR A 177 -8.42 -12.98 13.29
N GLU A 178 -8.02 -12.57 14.49
CA GLU A 178 -7.10 -11.46 14.69
C GLU A 178 -5.69 -11.86 14.24
N LEU A 179 -5.23 -13.05 14.62
CA LEU A 179 -3.96 -13.61 14.16
C LEU A 179 -3.94 -13.75 12.64
N THR A 180 -5.02 -14.26 12.06
CA THR A 180 -5.14 -14.42 10.60
C THR A 180 -5.03 -13.08 9.90
N TRP A 181 -5.71 -12.04 10.41
CA TRP A 181 -5.58 -10.69 9.90
C TRP A 181 -4.14 -10.15 10.01
N CYS A 182 -3.51 -10.30 11.18
CA CYS A 182 -2.14 -9.84 11.38
C CYS A 182 -1.15 -10.53 10.44
N LEU A 183 -1.33 -11.83 10.18
CA LEU A 183 -0.50 -12.59 9.24
C LEU A 183 -0.78 -12.22 7.77
N ILE A 184 -2.02 -11.86 7.42
CA ILE A 184 -2.35 -11.30 6.11
C ILE A 184 -1.64 -9.94 5.93
N LEU A 185 -1.68 -9.07 6.94
CA LEU A 185 -0.97 -7.79 6.90
C LEU A 185 0.55 -8.00 6.81
N PHE A 186 1.12 -8.87 7.64
CA PHE A 186 2.53 -9.26 7.59
C PHE A 186 2.94 -9.78 6.21
N SER A 187 2.09 -10.62 5.59
CA SER A 187 2.29 -11.12 4.24
C SER A 187 2.41 -10.01 3.20
N GLU A 188 1.66 -8.93 3.35
CA GLU A 188 1.78 -7.76 2.46
C GLU A 188 3.03 -6.93 2.75
N LEU A 189 3.44 -6.78 4.01
CA LEU A 189 4.67 -6.10 4.37
C LEU A 189 5.91 -6.86 3.87
N ALA A 190 5.86 -8.20 3.83
CA ALA A 190 6.90 -9.06 3.26
C ALA A 190 7.07 -8.90 1.73
N ARG A 191 6.23 -8.10 1.06
CA ARG A 191 6.38 -7.73 -0.36
C ARG A 191 7.21 -6.48 -0.59
N ALA A 192 7.76 -5.89 0.47
CA ALA A 192 8.63 -4.74 0.30
C ALA A 192 9.86 -5.07 -0.55
N ARG A 193 10.59 -4.04 -0.93
CA ARG A 193 11.84 -4.17 -1.67
C ARG A 193 12.84 -5.03 -0.88
N GLY A 194 13.46 -6.00 -1.52
CA GLY A 194 14.23 -7.05 -0.84
C GLY A 194 15.40 -6.50 -0.02
N ASP A 195 16.15 -5.54 -0.57
CA ASP A 195 17.24 -4.85 0.13
C ASP A 195 16.79 -4.16 1.42
N THR A 196 15.54 -3.70 1.47
CA THR A 196 14.93 -3.09 2.65
C THR A 196 14.50 -4.17 3.65
N LEU A 197 14.05 -5.34 3.18
CA LEU A 197 13.67 -6.48 4.02
C LEU A 197 14.87 -7.13 4.72
N VAL A 198 16.05 -7.11 4.12
CA VAL A 198 17.29 -7.64 4.73
C VAL A 198 17.55 -7.02 6.11
N ILE A 199 17.28 -5.72 6.27
CA ILE A 199 17.41 -4.98 7.54
C ILE A 199 16.54 -5.60 8.65
N TYR A 200 15.40 -6.18 8.28
CA TYR A 200 14.41 -6.78 9.18
C TYR A 200 14.50 -8.31 9.24
N LYS A 201 15.54 -8.92 8.70
CA LYS A 201 15.73 -10.39 8.69
C LYS A 201 15.44 -11.07 10.04
N PRO A 202 15.97 -10.61 11.19
CA PRO A 202 15.75 -11.30 12.47
C PRO A 202 14.27 -11.35 12.90
N ILE A 203 13.54 -10.23 12.75
CA ILE A 203 12.13 -10.17 13.17
C ILE A 203 11.22 -10.94 12.20
N LEU A 204 11.54 -10.92 10.91
CA LEU A 204 10.83 -11.72 9.90
C LEU A 204 10.97 -13.22 10.20
N LEU A 205 12.20 -13.70 10.39
CA LEU A 205 12.48 -15.11 10.69
C LEU A 205 11.80 -15.57 11.99
N SER A 206 11.81 -14.75 13.03
CA SER A 206 11.12 -15.05 14.30
C SER A 206 9.64 -15.39 14.06
N VAL A 207 8.92 -14.53 13.33
CA VAL A 207 7.50 -14.75 13.03
C VAL A 207 7.29 -16.03 12.23
N PHE A 208 8.12 -16.30 11.21
CA PHE A 208 8.01 -17.54 10.43
C PHE A 208 8.23 -18.79 11.28
N HIS A 209 9.28 -18.83 12.11
CA HIS A 209 9.54 -19.95 13.01
C HIS A 209 8.38 -20.19 13.99
N ARG A 210 7.78 -19.11 14.50
CA ARG A 210 6.65 -19.17 15.44
C ARG A 210 5.38 -19.69 14.77
N CYS A 211 5.11 -19.25 13.55
CA CYS A 211 3.81 -19.47 12.88
C CYS A 211 3.78 -20.65 11.89
N VAL A 212 4.92 -21.25 11.53
CA VAL A 212 4.97 -22.34 10.53
C VAL A 212 4.14 -23.58 10.93
N ARG A 213 3.98 -23.83 12.23
CA ARG A 213 3.26 -24.99 12.77
C ARG A 213 1.76 -24.77 12.94
N ILE A 214 1.23 -23.60 12.58
CA ILE A 214 -0.21 -23.32 12.68
C ILE A 214 -0.98 -24.31 11.83
N VAL A 215 -2.00 -24.94 12.43
CA VAL A 215 -2.81 -26.00 11.79
C VAL A 215 -4.08 -25.47 11.13
N HIS A 216 -4.54 -24.27 11.52
CA HIS A 216 -5.71 -23.65 10.90
C HIS A 216 -5.39 -23.23 9.46
N LYS A 217 -6.22 -23.69 8.51
CA LYS A 217 -5.96 -23.58 7.07
C LYS A 217 -5.73 -22.13 6.61
N ASP A 218 -6.65 -21.22 6.89
CA ASP A 218 -6.58 -19.86 6.33
C ASP A 218 -5.44 -19.05 6.97
N THR A 219 -5.16 -19.30 8.26
CA THR A 219 -4.02 -18.70 8.96
C THR A 219 -2.71 -19.22 8.41
N HIS A 220 -2.60 -20.54 8.19
CA HIS A 220 -1.43 -21.15 7.57
C HIS A 220 -1.23 -20.68 6.13
N GLU A 221 -2.30 -20.50 5.36
CA GLU A 221 -2.25 -19.92 4.02
C GLU A 221 -1.69 -18.49 4.03
N ALA A 222 -2.02 -17.68 5.05
CA ALA A 222 -1.42 -16.35 5.23
C ALA A 222 0.09 -16.43 5.46
N VAL A 223 0.56 -17.37 6.29
CA VAL A 223 2.00 -17.63 6.52
C VAL A 223 2.69 -18.08 5.23
N ALA A 224 2.11 -19.04 4.50
CA ALA A 224 2.66 -19.52 3.23
C ALA A 224 2.72 -18.41 2.17
N ASN A 225 1.71 -17.55 2.12
CA ASN A 225 1.73 -16.37 1.24
C ASN A 225 2.80 -15.37 1.66
N ALA A 226 3.03 -15.16 2.96
CA ALA A 226 4.10 -14.31 3.45
C ALA A 226 5.48 -14.84 3.02
N ALA A 227 5.70 -16.15 3.16
CA ALA A 227 6.93 -16.82 2.74
C ALA A 227 7.16 -16.67 1.22
N LYS A 228 6.12 -16.91 0.43
CA LYS A 228 6.13 -16.71 -1.03
C LYS A 228 6.46 -15.27 -1.40
N ASN A 229 5.88 -14.29 -0.69
CA ASN A 229 6.12 -12.88 -0.95
C ASN A 229 7.56 -12.48 -0.60
N LEU A 230 8.06 -12.91 0.56
CA LEU A 230 9.44 -12.70 0.98
C LEU A 230 10.42 -13.25 -0.06
N LEU A 231 10.27 -14.52 -0.43
CA LEU A 231 11.14 -15.16 -1.43
C LEU A 231 11.11 -14.43 -2.77
N LYS A 232 9.94 -14.00 -3.24
CA LYS A 232 9.86 -13.19 -4.47
C LYS A 232 10.58 -11.86 -4.33
N SER A 233 10.41 -11.17 -3.21
CA SER A 233 11.07 -9.88 -2.97
C SER A 233 12.59 -10.00 -2.96
N LEU A 234 13.12 -11.11 -2.45
CA LEU A 234 14.57 -11.37 -2.34
C LEU A 234 15.20 -12.00 -3.59
N SER A 235 14.41 -12.58 -4.50
CA SER A 235 14.96 -13.39 -5.62
C SER A 235 14.56 -12.94 -7.01
N TYR A 236 13.54 -12.08 -7.17
CA TYR A 236 13.07 -11.65 -8.48
C TYR A 236 13.68 -10.31 -8.89
N VAL A 237 13.85 -10.11 -10.19
CA VAL A 237 14.08 -8.78 -10.78
C VAL A 237 12.72 -8.12 -11.03
N TYR A 238 12.51 -6.91 -10.51
CA TYR A 238 11.24 -6.17 -10.66
C TYR A 238 11.42 -4.65 -10.70
N PRO A 239 10.49 -3.89 -11.30
CA PRO A 239 10.57 -2.43 -11.33
C PRO A 239 10.47 -1.80 -9.93
N LEU A 240 11.27 -0.77 -9.69
CA LEU A 240 11.25 0.01 -8.44
C LEU A 240 10.29 1.18 -8.49
N GLU A 241 10.21 1.82 -9.64
CA GLU A 241 9.60 3.13 -9.78
C GLU A 241 8.46 3.14 -10.80
N TYR A 242 7.40 3.86 -10.45
CA TYR A 242 6.19 4.01 -11.26
C TYR A 242 5.80 5.49 -11.41
N ARG A 243 6.77 6.41 -11.22
CA ARG A 243 6.56 7.86 -11.39
C ARG A 243 6.20 8.20 -12.84
N LEU A 244 5.33 9.20 -13.00
CA LEU A 244 4.90 9.72 -14.31
C LEU A 244 5.98 10.59 -14.96
N THR A 245 6.95 11.05 -14.18
CA THR A 245 8.06 11.88 -14.63
C THR A 245 9.38 11.30 -14.17
N VAL A 246 10.41 11.45 -15.00
CA VAL A 246 11.81 11.15 -14.65
C VAL A 246 12.46 12.28 -13.83
N GLU A 247 11.84 13.45 -13.84
CA GLU A 247 12.32 14.63 -13.13
C GLU A 247 12.23 14.44 -11.62
N ASN A 248 13.18 15.03 -10.89
CA ASN A 248 13.16 14.99 -9.46
C ASN A 248 12.09 15.94 -8.90
N THR A 249 11.04 15.36 -8.32
CA THR A 249 9.92 16.11 -7.72
C THR A 249 10.29 16.92 -6.49
N ASP A 250 11.50 16.75 -5.94
CA ASP A 250 12.05 17.57 -4.86
C ASP A 250 12.80 18.82 -5.35
N GLU A 251 12.97 18.98 -6.66
CA GLU A 251 13.64 20.17 -7.22
C GLU A 251 12.82 21.45 -6.97
N PRO A 252 13.49 22.61 -6.82
CA PRO A 252 12.81 23.89 -6.69
C PRO A 252 11.88 24.15 -7.87
N PHE A 253 10.73 24.78 -7.61
CA PHE A 253 9.76 25.10 -8.67
C PHE A 253 10.28 26.07 -9.73
N THR A 254 11.43 26.71 -9.52
CA THR A 254 12.14 27.48 -10.56
C THR A 254 12.67 26.58 -11.67
N ASP A 255 13.09 25.37 -11.33
CA ASP A 255 13.78 24.45 -12.23
C ASP A 255 12.81 23.41 -12.79
N PHE A 256 11.93 22.88 -11.93
CA PHE A 256 10.90 21.90 -12.32
C PHE A 256 9.49 22.37 -11.94
N LEU A 257 8.57 22.41 -12.90
CA LEU A 257 7.16 22.75 -12.65
C LEU A 257 6.26 21.51 -12.80
N PRO A 258 5.72 20.93 -11.70
CA PRO A 258 4.99 19.66 -11.74
C PRO A 258 3.81 19.64 -12.72
N ILE A 259 3.04 20.74 -12.82
CA ILE A 259 1.85 20.81 -13.68
C ILE A 259 2.18 20.67 -15.18
N ARG A 260 3.42 20.97 -15.58
CA ARG A 260 3.87 20.78 -16.97
C ARG A 260 4.16 19.33 -17.30
N ALA A 261 4.40 18.48 -16.29
CA ALA A 261 4.60 17.05 -16.47
C ALA A 261 3.29 16.26 -16.62
N TRP A 262 2.13 16.89 -16.38
CA TRP A 262 0.84 16.20 -16.45
C TRP A 262 0.53 15.71 -17.86
N GLY A 263 0.18 14.42 -17.96
CA GLY A 263 -0.14 13.76 -19.22
C GLY A 263 1.00 13.72 -20.25
N GLN A 264 2.24 14.04 -19.85
CA GLN A 264 3.38 13.89 -20.74
C GLN A 264 3.58 12.41 -21.09
N HIS A 265 3.96 12.17 -22.34
CA HIS A 265 4.38 10.86 -22.78
C HIS A 265 5.90 10.82 -22.85
N VAL A 266 6.47 9.65 -22.58
CA VAL A 266 7.91 9.41 -22.69
C VAL A 266 8.14 8.51 -23.90
N GLU A 267 9.09 8.88 -24.74
CA GLU A 267 9.55 8.03 -25.84
C GLU A 267 10.17 6.74 -25.27
N PHE A 268 9.93 5.60 -25.91
CA PHE A 268 10.40 4.30 -25.43
C PHE A 268 11.92 4.28 -25.17
N ASP A 269 12.70 4.91 -26.06
CA ASP A 269 14.17 4.96 -25.95
C ASP A 269 14.68 5.86 -24.81
N LYS A 270 13.81 6.73 -24.26
CA LYS A 270 14.11 7.61 -23.11
C LYS A 270 13.59 7.05 -21.79
N LEU A 271 12.97 5.88 -21.81
CA LEU A 271 12.41 5.27 -20.62
C LEU A 271 13.54 4.74 -19.73
N ASN A 272 13.75 5.40 -18.59
CA ASN A 272 14.76 5.01 -17.61
C ASN A 272 14.14 4.20 -16.46
N VAL A 273 13.69 2.97 -16.75
CA VAL A 273 13.09 2.10 -15.72
C VAL A 273 14.18 1.62 -14.76
N GLN A 274 14.01 1.96 -13.48
CA GLN A 274 14.85 1.41 -12.42
C GLN A 274 14.34 0.03 -12.02
N PHE A 275 15.25 -0.94 -11.98
CA PHE A 275 14.95 -2.31 -11.58
C PHE A 275 15.67 -2.64 -10.28
N HIS A 276 14.96 -3.34 -9.42
CA HIS A 276 15.55 -4.08 -8.34
C HIS A 276 16.25 -5.32 -8.92
N ILE A 277 17.50 -5.52 -8.55
CA ILE A 277 18.28 -6.71 -8.87
C ILE A 277 18.77 -7.26 -7.52
N PRO A 278 18.45 -8.52 -7.17
CA PRO A 278 18.90 -9.11 -5.91
C PRO A 278 20.41 -9.03 -5.73
N ASN A 279 20.84 -8.54 -4.58
CA ASN A 279 22.25 -8.54 -4.18
C ASN A 279 22.64 -9.81 -3.39
N GLU A 280 23.91 -9.93 -3.01
CA GLU A 280 24.43 -11.11 -2.28
C GLU A 280 23.71 -11.33 -0.94
N ASP A 281 23.49 -10.26 -0.15
CA ASP A 281 22.80 -10.37 1.15
C ASP A 281 21.35 -10.87 1.01
N GLU A 282 20.67 -10.44 -0.05
CA GLU A 282 19.30 -10.86 -0.35
C GLU A 282 19.23 -12.34 -0.76
N VAL A 283 20.16 -12.77 -1.60
CA VAL A 283 20.28 -14.17 -2.04
C VAL A 283 20.64 -15.07 -0.86
N ASP A 284 21.59 -14.67 -0.04
CA ASP A 284 21.99 -15.40 1.17
C ASP A 284 20.81 -15.52 2.15
N PHE A 285 20.04 -14.44 2.32
CA PHE A 285 18.82 -14.49 3.14
C PHE A 285 17.77 -15.44 2.52
N ALA A 286 17.56 -15.41 1.21
CA ALA A 286 16.63 -16.33 0.56
C ALA A 286 17.08 -17.80 0.70
N CYS A 287 18.38 -18.09 0.59
CA CYS A 287 18.95 -19.42 0.79
C CYS A 287 18.75 -19.90 2.23
N GLU A 288 19.14 -19.10 3.22
CA GLU A 288 18.94 -19.42 4.65
C GLU A 288 17.46 -19.67 4.98
N PHE A 289 16.54 -18.92 4.37
CA PHE A 289 15.12 -19.09 4.61
C PHE A 289 14.56 -20.43 4.09
N VAL A 290 15.18 -21.00 3.05
CA VAL A 290 14.74 -22.26 2.43
C VAL A 290 15.35 -23.49 3.10
N GLU A 291 16.53 -23.34 3.71
CA GLU A 291 17.23 -24.39 4.47
C GLU A 291 16.55 -24.73 5.81
#